data_AF-A0A9P9YZH6-F1
#
_entry.id   AF-A0A9P9YZH6-F1
#
_cell.length_a   1.000
_cell.length_b   1.000
_cell.length_c   1.000
_cell.angle_alpha   90.00
_cell.angle_beta   90.00
_cell.angle_gamma   90.00
#
_symmetry.space_group_name_H-M   'P 1'
#
loop_
_entity.id
_entity.type
_entity.pdbx_description
1 polymer ?
#
loop_
_entity_poly.entity_id
_entity_poly.type
_entity_poly.pdbx_seq_one_letter_code
_entity_poly.pdbx_strand_id
1 'polypeptide(L)'
;MFRILIGVFCAVLWSPVSQALSPGLQVAKQWKLLRYNFEPQAPISDPNFYNPQNVLITGVAVTNDRIFVATPKLFSGVPSTVSWVSKAQFGDSPTLQAFPDWTFSNTGRSDFNCSDLILTSVYRLRLDSCNRIWLLDAGISRSLEDYEITCPPKILVVDLATDRVVRRIDFPPEVLRGESLFTNMVIDETTAKGCDDVFVYITDTVEPGIIVYDSGKDVTWRVSHPAMYPDPDFAQSEIHEHRFVLMDGVVGLTFDERTGVVYFQPLATDRVFSVHKNVLRAGPLPDNKMLDVKLVGKKSSQGIGLAVSPFDSSLIFSPLSETAIASWNPTTNQQSVLAFDRDQLQFVADITTTKSEPGVIYAIASKFHRFFLKNLNPNEFNNRIVRLELPAGNSLLGHRVALPAAPTHNSLLNYGIYNTHGQTSTNALQTYFTSPALTTPFTTKTPFKFESGGIVNYAARNPFTALNQGEAFPPSKATRDNYQRSYLDTLVGTTAPAATTRVVSVPPTAFSNRHSGYYYQRATRSLGQQ
;
A
#
# COMPACT_ATOMS: atom_id res chain seq x y z
N MET A 1 -59.98 -55.08 0.98
CA MET A 1 -58.67 -55.17 1.67
C MET A 1 -57.71 -54.20 1.00
N PHE A 2 -57.41 -53.09 1.68
CA PHE A 2 -56.51 -52.02 1.24
C PHE A 2 -55.04 -52.46 1.39
N ARG A 3 -54.19 -52.16 0.41
CA ARG A 3 -52.73 -52.04 0.60
C ARG A 3 -52.29 -50.70 0.02
N ILE A 4 -51.88 -49.81 0.92
CA ILE A 4 -51.31 -48.49 0.63
C ILE A 4 -49.80 -48.68 0.56
N LEU A 5 -49.17 -48.32 -0.56
CA LEU A 5 -47.73 -48.08 -0.65
C LEU A 5 -47.45 -46.63 -0.23
N ILE A 6 -46.65 -46.46 0.83
CA ILE A 6 -46.06 -45.16 1.20
C ILE A 6 -44.62 -45.17 0.69
N GLY A 7 -44.33 -44.31 -0.29
CA GLY A 7 -42.97 -44.00 -0.73
C GLY A 7 -42.31 -43.00 0.22
N VAL A 8 -41.09 -43.29 0.65
CA VAL A 8 -40.27 -42.41 1.49
C VAL A 8 -39.48 -41.46 0.56
N PHE A 9 -39.80 -40.17 0.61
CA PHE A 9 -38.96 -39.10 0.04
C PHE A 9 -38.09 -38.52 1.17
N CYS A 10 -36.79 -38.81 1.15
CA CYS A 10 -35.81 -38.11 1.99
C CYS A 10 -35.52 -36.74 1.38
N ALA A 11 -36.08 -35.67 1.97
CA ALA A 11 -35.65 -34.30 1.71
C ALA A 11 -34.40 -34.01 2.56
N VAL A 12 -33.23 -33.93 1.92
CA VAL A 12 -32.02 -33.41 2.54
C VAL A 12 -32.15 -31.88 2.59
N LEU A 13 -32.45 -31.35 3.77
CA LEU A 13 -32.44 -29.92 4.04
C LEU A 13 -31.00 -29.41 4.00
N TRP A 14 -30.60 -28.79 2.89
CA TRP A 14 -29.44 -27.93 2.84
C TRP A 14 -29.72 -26.70 3.73
N SER A 15 -29.05 -26.64 4.88
CA SER A 15 -28.99 -25.41 5.66
C SER A 15 -28.06 -24.45 4.93
N PRO A 16 -28.48 -23.22 4.57
CA PRO A 16 -27.55 -22.25 4.04
C PRO A 16 -26.57 -21.89 5.16
N VAL A 17 -25.27 -22.06 4.89
CA VAL A 17 -24.20 -21.49 5.70
C VAL A 17 -24.44 -19.99 5.75
N SER A 18 -24.95 -19.50 6.88
CA SER A 18 -25.07 -18.06 7.12
C SER A 18 -23.64 -17.51 7.19
N GLN A 19 -23.24 -16.76 6.16
CA GLN A 19 -22.08 -15.88 6.25
C GLN A 19 -22.34 -14.94 7.43
N ALA A 20 -21.54 -15.06 8.48
CA ALA A 20 -21.58 -14.12 9.58
C ALA A 20 -21.18 -12.75 9.02
N LEU A 21 -22.17 -11.89 8.73
CA LEU A 21 -21.92 -10.47 8.57
C LEU A 21 -21.26 -10.00 9.87
N SER A 22 -20.01 -9.55 9.78
CA SER A 22 -19.34 -8.88 10.89
C SER A 22 -20.21 -7.69 11.32
N PRO A 23 -20.74 -7.65 12.56
CA PRO A 23 -21.64 -6.58 12.97
C PRO A 23 -20.91 -5.24 12.85
N GLY A 24 -21.38 -4.37 11.95
CA GLY A 24 -20.89 -3.00 11.79
C GLY A 24 -20.15 -2.68 10.47
N LEU A 25 -19.65 -3.67 9.72
CA LEU A 25 -19.02 -3.41 8.41
C LEU A 25 -20.09 -3.21 7.32
N GLN A 26 -20.04 -2.07 6.64
CA GLN A 26 -20.98 -1.71 5.58
C GLN A 26 -20.22 -1.35 4.30
N VAL A 27 -20.68 -1.86 3.16
CA VAL A 27 -20.21 -1.38 1.86
C VAL A 27 -20.94 -0.08 1.55
N ALA A 28 -20.25 1.05 1.69
CA ALA A 28 -20.82 2.35 1.36
C ALA A 28 -21.00 2.49 -0.16
N LYS A 29 -19.95 2.11 -0.93
CA LYS A 29 -19.92 2.14 -2.39
C LYS A 29 -19.06 0.99 -2.92
N GLN A 30 -19.38 0.47 -4.09
CA GLN A 30 -18.54 -0.54 -4.76
C GLN A 30 -18.65 -0.46 -6.27
N TRP A 31 -17.58 -0.85 -6.98
CA TRP A 31 -17.52 -0.84 -8.44
C TRP A 31 -16.93 -2.14 -8.95
N LYS A 32 -17.55 -2.68 -10.00
CA LYS A 32 -16.88 -3.70 -10.81
C LYS A 32 -15.70 -3.10 -11.54
N LEU A 33 -15.98 -2.05 -12.28
CA LEU A 33 -15.02 -1.15 -12.89
C LEU A 33 -15.52 0.27 -12.73
N LEU A 34 -14.62 1.23 -12.54
CA LEU A 34 -15.00 2.63 -12.36
C LEU A 34 -15.48 3.22 -13.68
N ARG A 35 -16.47 4.11 -13.61
CA ARG A 35 -17.04 4.85 -14.74
C ARG A 35 -17.13 6.32 -14.40
N TYR A 36 -16.99 7.18 -15.40
CA TYR A 36 -16.99 8.62 -15.24
C TYR A 36 -18.14 9.28 -15.98
N ASN A 37 -18.54 10.46 -15.51
CA ASN A 37 -19.45 11.33 -16.22
C ASN A 37 -18.68 12.13 -17.28
N PHE A 38 -18.32 11.43 -18.35
CA PHE A 38 -17.51 11.98 -19.44
C PHE A 38 -18.20 13.14 -20.15
N GLU A 39 -17.41 14.10 -20.61
CA GLU A 39 -17.88 15.06 -21.60
C GLU A 39 -18.24 14.35 -22.91
N PRO A 40 -19.22 14.85 -23.69
CA PRO A 40 -19.66 14.18 -24.92
C PRO A 40 -18.55 13.89 -25.94
N GLN A 41 -17.54 14.75 -26.02
CA GLN A 41 -16.40 14.65 -26.92
C GLN A 41 -15.23 13.80 -26.40
N ALA A 42 -15.33 13.23 -25.20
CA ALA A 42 -14.23 12.48 -24.61
C ALA A 42 -13.90 11.22 -25.45
N PRO A 43 -12.62 10.93 -25.74
CA PRO A 43 -12.21 9.79 -26.56
C PRO A 43 -12.25 8.48 -25.75
N ILE A 44 -13.43 8.09 -25.26
CA ILE A 44 -13.61 6.93 -24.35
C ILE A 44 -13.24 5.58 -24.98
N SER A 45 -13.11 5.52 -26.32
CA SER A 45 -12.66 4.33 -27.05
C SER A 45 -11.14 4.19 -27.11
N ASP A 46 -10.39 5.26 -26.81
CA ASP A 46 -8.93 5.22 -26.73
C ASP A 46 -8.51 4.61 -25.37
N PRO A 47 -7.89 3.42 -25.35
CA PRO A 47 -7.46 2.78 -24.10
C PRO A 47 -6.38 3.58 -23.35
N ASN A 48 -5.64 4.46 -24.03
CA ASN A 48 -4.68 5.34 -23.36
C ASN A 48 -5.38 6.46 -22.59
N PHE A 49 -6.56 6.88 -23.05
CA PHE A 49 -7.42 7.83 -22.36
C PHE A 49 -8.23 7.15 -21.25
N TYR A 50 -8.91 6.04 -21.58
CA TYR A 50 -9.77 5.31 -20.65
C TYR A 50 -9.64 3.80 -20.82
N ASN A 51 -8.99 3.16 -19.86
CA ASN A 51 -9.00 1.73 -19.68
C ASN A 51 -9.51 1.41 -18.26
N PRO A 52 -10.79 1.04 -18.10
CA PRO A 52 -11.39 0.86 -16.78
C PRO A 52 -10.75 -0.25 -15.93
N GLN A 53 -10.03 -1.21 -16.54
CA GLN A 53 -9.28 -2.24 -15.79
C GLN A 53 -7.97 -1.70 -15.20
N ASN A 54 -7.49 -0.57 -15.70
CA ASN A 54 -6.30 0.13 -15.22
C ASN A 54 -6.61 1.24 -14.20
N VAL A 55 -7.87 1.41 -13.78
CA VAL A 55 -8.28 2.40 -12.79
C VAL A 55 -8.51 1.72 -11.44
N LEU A 56 -7.85 2.22 -10.39
CA LEU A 56 -7.99 1.75 -9.01
C LEU A 56 -8.05 2.93 -8.05
N ILE A 57 -8.91 2.86 -7.04
CA ILE A 57 -8.94 3.85 -5.97
C ILE A 57 -7.83 3.52 -4.98
N THR A 58 -7.00 4.52 -4.64
CA THR A 58 -5.98 4.37 -3.60
C THR A 58 -6.28 5.19 -2.36
N GLY A 59 -6.86 6.40 -2.49
CA GLY A 59 -7.11 7.33 -1.37
C GLY A 59 -8.54 7.84 -1.31
N VAL A 60 -8.96 8.27 -0.12
CA VAL A 60 -10.33 8.76 0.13
C VAL A 60 -10.37 9.96 1.08
N ALA A 61 -11.28 10.89 0.81
CA ALA A 61 -11.66 11.95 1.74
C ALA A 61 -13.19 12.07 1.77
N VAL A 62 -13.77 12.07 2.97
CA VAL A 62 -15.23 12.04 3.15
C VAL A 62 -15.71 13.30 3.86
N THR A 63 -16.63 14.00 3.22
CA THR A 63 -17.29 15.20 3.76
C THR A 63 -18.72 14.86 4.20
N ASN A 64 -19.55 15.87 4.46
CA ASN A 64 -20.94 15.67 4.86
C ASN A 64 -21.81 15.15 3.71
N ASP A 65 -21.50 15.51 2.47
CA ASP A 65 -22.34 15.28 1.29
C ASP A 65 -21.58 14.62 0.13
N ARG A 66 -20.24 14.71 0.09
CA ARG A 66 -19.39 14.15 -0.96
C ARG A 66 -18.35 13.17 -0.41
N ILE A 67 -18.09 12.11 -1.18
CA ILE A 67 -16.93 11.22 -1.00
C ILE A 67 -16.00 11.46 -2.18
N PHE A 68 -14.79 11.96 -1.90
CA PHE A 68 -13.72 12.15 -2.87
C PHE A 68 -12.82 10.93 -2.91
N VAL A 69 -12.36 10.57 -4.10
CA VAL A 69 -11.50 9.43 -4.36
C VAL A 69 -10.30 9.84 -5.21
N ALA A 70 -9.13 9.31 -4.87
CA ALA A 70 -7.92 9.42 -5.66
C ALA A 70 -7.70 8.15 -6.48
N THR A 71 -7.46 8.34 -7.77
CA THR A 71 -7.17 7.30 -8.76
C THR A 71 -5.83 7.66 -9.44
N PRO A 72 -4.69 7.36 -8.82
CA PRO A 72 -3.39 7.67 -9.41
C PRO A 72 -3.19 6.90 -10.72
N LYS A 73 -2.38 7.47 -11.61
CA LYS A 73 -2.00 6.86 -12.89
C LYS A 73 -0.96 5.76 -12.68
N LEU A 74 -1.38 4.64 -12.08
CA LEU A 74 -0.51 3.46 -11.93
C LEU A 74 -0.19 2.83 -13.30
N PHE A 75 -1.16 2.87 -14.21
CA PHE A 75 -1.06 2.51 -15.62
C PHE A 75 -1.74 3.57 -16.48
N SER A 76 -1.58 3.48 -17.80
CA SER A 76 -2.34 4.30 -18.77
C SER A 76 -3.86 4.04 -18.70
N GLY A 77 -4.66 4.99 -19.19
CA GLY A 77 -6.12 4.84 -19.25
C GLY A 77 -6.88 5.34 -18.03
N VAL A 78 -6.31 6.27 -17.26
CA VAL A 78 -6.99 6.95 -16.13
C VAL A 78 -7.40 8.36 -16.56
N PRO A 79 -8.70 8.63 -16.82
CA PRO A 79 -9.17 9.90 -17.37
C PRO A 79 -9.11 11.06 -16.40
N SER A 80 -9.37 10.82 -15.11
CA SER A 80 -9.26 11.81 -14.04
C SER A 80 -8.64 11.14 -12.83
N THR A 81 -7.73 11.84 -12.15
CA THR A 81 -7.03 11.32 -10.98
C THR A 81 -7.68 11.71 -9.65
N VAL A 82 -8.58 12.69 -9.66
CA VAL A 82 -9.45 13.03 -8.52
C VAL A 82 -10.89 13.06 -8.99
N SER A 83 -11.76 12.41 -8.24
CA SER A 83 -13.18 12.38 -8.54
C SER A 83 -14.00 12.35 -7.28
N TRP A 84 -15.31 12.61 -7.39
CA TRP A 84 -16.23 12.51 -6.28
C TRP A 84 -17.53 11.81 -6.64
N VAL A 85 -18.22 11.32 -5.61
CA VAL A 85 -19.59 10.79 -5.67
C VAL A 85 -20.39 11.31 -4.48
N SER A 86 -21.72 11.39 -4.63
CA SER A 86 -22.59 11.74 -3.50
C SER A 86 -22.48 10.70 -2.39
N LYS A 87 -22.35 11.17 -1.14
CA LYS A 87 -22.35 10.34 0.07
C LYS A 87 -23.74 9.78 0.41
N ALA A 88 -24.80 10.54 0.12
CA ALA A 88 -26.18 10.21 0.51
C ALA A 88 -26.72 8.94 -0.16
N GLN A 89 -26.22 8.62 -1.35
CA GLN A 89 -26.66 7.46 -2.12
C GLN A 89 -25.81 6.25 -1.72
N PHE A 90 -26.38 5.22 -1.11
CA PHE A 90 -25.71 3.92 -1.09
C PHE A 90 -25.97 3.23 -2.43
N GLY A 91 -24.97 2.55 -2.99
CA GLY A 91 -25.22 1.82 -4.24
C GLY A 91 -23.99 1.34 -4.99
N ASP A 92 -24.29 0.51 -5.97
CA ASP A 92 -23.33 -0.14 -6.85
C ASP A 92 -23.01 0.75 -8.04
N SER A 93 -21.73 0.85 -8.34
CA SER A 93 -21.14 1.50 -9.51
C SER A 93 -21.62 2.93 -9.77
N PRO A 94 -21.63 3.83 -8.76
CA PRO A 94 -21.97 5.23 -8.99
C PRO A 94 -20.98 5.86 -9.98
N THR A 95 -21.50 6.73 -10.84
CA THR A 95 -20.69 7.45 -11.83
C THR A 95 -19.83 8.51 -11.14
N LEU A 96 -18.52 8.44 -11.37
CA LEU A 96 -17.54 9.41 -10.87
C LEU A 96 -17.67 10.76 -11.58
N GLN A 97 -17.64 11.84 -10.80
CA GLN A 97 -17.53 13.21 -11.31
C GLN A 97 -16.08 13.65 -11.18
N ALA A 98 -15.45 14.15 -12.25
CA ALA A 98 -14.11 14.72 -12.18
C ALA A 98 -14.08 15.91 -11.20
N PHE A 99 -12.96 16.09 -10.50
CA PHE A 99 -12.81 17.15 -9.50
C PHE A 99 -11.50 17.93 -9.64
N PRO A 100 -11.52 19.28 -9.52
CA PRO A 100 -12.70 20.14 -9.49
C PRO A 100 -13.61 20.03 -10.73
N ASP A 101 -12.99 19.89 -11.90
CA ASP A 101 -13.66 19.61 -13.17
C ASP A 101 -12.66 18.96 -14.15
N TRP A 102 -13.09 18.73 -15.40
CA TRP A 102 -12.25 18.11 -16.43
C TRP A 102 -11.06 18.98 -16.86
N THR A 103 -11.03 20.29 -16.60
CA THR A 103 -9.89 21.16 -16.93
C THR A 103 -8.63 20.80 -16.15
N PHE A 104 -8.78 20.13 -15.00
CA PHE A 104 -7.68 19.67 -14.16
C PHE A 104 -7.04 18.36 -14.64
N SER A 105 -7.62 17.64 -15.60
CA SER A 105 -7.01 16.43 -16.13
C SER A 105 -6.05 16.73 -17.27
N ASN A 106 -4.87 16.10 -17.25
CA ASN A 106 -3.94 16.11 -18.38
C ASN A 106 -4.01 14.83 -19.25
N THR A 107 -4.91 13.89 -18.97
CA THR A 107 -5.03 12.67 -19.77
C THR A 107 -5.51 12.97 -21.20
N GLY A 108 -4.74 12.50 -22.19
CA GLY A 108 -5.04 12.76 -23.61
C GLY A 108 -4.73 14.20 -24.05
N ARG A 109 -4.09 15.01 -23.21
CA ARG A 109 -3.60 16.35 -23.57
C ARG A 109 -2.10 16.30 -23.82
N SER A 110 -1.67 16.96 -24.88
CA SER A 110 -0.24 17.19 -25.19
C SER A 110 0.17 18.65 -24.96
N ASP A 111 -0.79 19.54 -24.75
CA ASP A 111 -0.66 20.99 -24.65
C ASP A 111 -0.97 21.49 -23.23
N PHE A 112 -0.17 21.06 -22.25
CA PHE A 112 -0.26 21.58 -20.88
C PHE A 112 1.10 21.99 -20.34
N ASN A 113 1.10 22.91 -19.37
CA ASN A 113 2.30 23.28 -18.63
C ASN A 113 2.19 22.77 -17.19
N CYS A 114 3.27 22.20 -16.64
CA CYS A 114 3.31 21.79 -15.23
C CYS A 114 3.15 22.95 -14.24
N SER A 115 3.27 24.20 -14.70
CA SER A 115 2.97 25.43 -13.95
C SER A 115 1.46 25.69 -13.82
N ASP A 116 0.64 25.07 -14.65
CA ASP A 116 -0.82 25.17 -14.57
C ASP A 116 -1.37 24.36 -13.40
N LEU A 117 -2.65 24.54 -13.07
CA LEU A 117 -3.34 23.81 -12.00
C LEU A 117 -3.70 22.36 -12.39
N ILE A 118 -3.14 21.84 -13.48
CA ILE A 118 -3.38 20.47 -13.96
C ILE A 118 -2.83 19.43 -12.96
N LEU A 119 -3.60 18.38 -12.74
CA LEU A 119 -3.26 17.23 -11.91
C LEU A 119 -2.80 16.08 -12.79
N THR A 120 -1.64 15.52 -12.47
CA THR A 120 -1.09 14.38 -13.20
C THR A 120 -1.56 13.08 -12.59
N SER A 121 -1.23 12.84 -11.31
CA SER A 121 -1.41 11.55 -10.65
C SER A 121 -1.48 11.76 -9.14
N VAL A 122 -2.70 11.94 -8.63
CA VAL A 122 -2.97 12.17 -7.22
C VAL A 122 -3.07 10.82 -6.50
N TYR A 123 -2.23 10.63 -5.48
CA TYR A 123 -2.22 9.41 -4.67
C TYR A 123 -3.05 9.55 -3.39
N ARG A 124 -3.12 10.77 -2.83
CA ARG A 124 -3.76 10.97 -1.53
C ARG A 124 -4.50 12.29 -1.39
N LEU A 125 -5.58 12.22 -0.62
CA LEU A 125 -6.50 13.29 -0.30
C LEU A 125 -6.57 13.43 1.22
N ARG A 126 -6.49 14.65 1.74
CA ARG A 126 -6.75 14.94 3.16
C ARG A 126 -7.59 16.20 3.30
N LEU A 127 -8.47 16.19 4.30
CA LEU A 127 -9.28 17.35 4.67
C LEU A 127 -8.60 18.04 5.85
N ASP A 128 -8.60 19.37 5.84
CA ASP A 128 -8.22 20.15 7.01
C ASP A 128 -9.46 20.63 7.80
N SER A 129 -9.23 21.32 8.92
CA SER A 129 -10.29 21.91 9.74
C SER A 129 -11.05 23.05 9.04
N CYS A 130 -10.53 23.58 7.94
CA CYS A 130 -11.04 24.76 7.24
C CYS A 130 -11.92 24.42 6.04
N ASN A 131 -12.41 23.18 5.94
CA ASN A 131 -13.21 22.70 4.82
C ASN A 131 -12.49 22.83 3.47
N ARG A 132 -11.18 22.56 3.47
CA ARG A 132 -10.38 22.46 2.24
C ARG A 132 -9.90 21.02 2.05
N ILE A 133 -9.77 20.60 0.80
CA ILE A 133 -9.17 19.33 0.42
C ILE A 133 -7.77 19.57 -0.14
N TRP A 134 -6.80 18.83 0.37
CA TRP A 134 -5.42 18.83 -0.06
C TRP A 134 -5.23 17.64 -1.00
N LEU A 135 -4.73 17.91 -2.21
CA LEU A 135 -4.52 16.93 -3.27
C LEU A 135 -3.02 16.73 -3.46
N LEU A 136 -2.49 15.57 -3.06
CA LEU A 136 -1.08 15.23 -3.25
C LEU A 136 -0.86 14.63 -4.65
N ASP A 137 -0.40 15.46 -5.59
CA ASP A 137 -0.04 15.06 -6.94
C ASP A 137 1.44 14.66 -7.00
N ALA A 138 1.70 13.41 -7.33
CA ALA A 138 3.06 12.90 -7.45
C ALA A 138 3.76 13.40 -8.72
N GLY A 139 3.03 13.85 -9.74
CA GLY A 139 3.61 14.25 -11.01
C GLY A 139 4.13 13.08 -11.87
N ILE A 140 3.97 11.84 -11.40
CA ILE A 140 4.41 10.61 -12.08
C ILE A 140 3.21 9.88 -12.70
N SER A 141 3.26 9.67 -14.02
CA SER A 141 2.32 8.82 -14.75
C SER A 141 2.88 7.40 -14.90
N ARG A 142 1.99 6.41 -15.03
CA ARG A 142 2.33 5.01 -15.32
C ARG A 142 3.38 4.43 -14.36
N SER A 143 3.22 4.68 -13.06
CA SER A 143 4.22 4.34 -12.04
C SER A 143 4.51 2.84 -11.87
N LEU A 144 3.61 1.96 -12.32
CA LEU A 144 3.80 0.50 -12.33
C LEU A 144 4.07 -0.05 -13.75
N GLU A 145 4.38 0.82 -14.71
CA GLU A 145 4.68 0.47 -16.10
C GLU A 145 6.04 1.02 -16.53
N ASP A 146 6.15 2.31 -16.83
CA ASP A 146 7.39 2.93 -17.33
C ASP A 146 7.87 4.13 -16.48
N TYR A 147 7.16 4.46 -15.40
CA TYR A 147 7.52 5.53 -14.47
C TYR A 147 7.78 6.88 -15.20
N GLU A 148 6.78 7.35 -15.94
CA GLU A 148 6.90 8.61 -16.68
C GLU A 148 6.84 9.82 -15.73
N ILE A 149 7.97 10.51 -15.56
CA ILE A 149 8.03 11.81 -14.86
C ILE A 149 7.37 12.86 -15.76
N THR A 150 6.08 13.13 -15.55
CA THR A 150 5.31 14.10 -16.34
C THR A 150 5.48 15.53 -15.82
N CYS A 151 5.44 15.70 -14.49
CA CYS A 151 5.58 16.99 -13.81
C CYS A 151 6.33 16.84 -12.47
N PRO A 152 6.88 17.92 -11.89
CA PRO A 152 7.28 17.92 -10.50
C PRO A 152 6.09 17.64 -9.56
N PRO A 153 6.30 16.98 -8.41
CA PRO A 153 5.25 16.77 -7.44
C PRO A 153 4.78 18.11 -6.87
N LYS A 154 3.51 18.18 -6.49
CA LYS A 154 2.90 19.37 -5.90
C LYS A 154 1.70 19.01 -5.04
N ILE A 155 1.30 19.95 -4.17
CA ILE A 155 -0.01 19.91 -3.52
C ILE A 155 -0.87 21.03 -4.06
N LEU A 156 -2.10 20.70 -4.45
CA LEU A 156 -3.16 21.70 -4.65
C LEU A 156 -4.13 21.65 -3.46
N VAL A 157 -4.44 22.82 -2.91
CA VAL A 157 -5.43 22.99 -1.84
C VAL A 157 -6.67 23.62 -2.46
N VAL A 158 -7.80 22.93 -2.38
CA VAL A 158 -9.08 23.33 -2.97
C VAL A 158 -10.06 23.64 -1.85
N ASP A 159 -10.66 24.83 -1.88
CA ASP A 159 -11.76 25.20 -1.01
C ASP A 159 -13.03 24.45 -1.43
N LEU A 160 -13.64 23.71 -0.52
CA LEU A 160 -14.78 22.84 -0.84
C LEU A 160 -16.12 23.57 -0.86
N ALA A 161 -16.17 24.84 -0.44
CA ALA A 161 -17.39 25.64 -0.57
C ALA A 161 -17.54 26.20 -1.99
N THR A 162 -16.41 26.51 -2.64
CA THR A 162 -16.36 27.11 -3.97
C THR A 162 -15.82 26.17 -5.05
N ASP A 163 -15.24 25.03 -4.66
CA ASP A 163 -14.50 24.09 -5.51
C ASP A 163 -13.37 24.76 -6.29
N ARG A 164 -12.74 25.80 -5.70
CA ARG A 164 -11.63 26.54 -6.32
C ARG A 164 -10.31 26.27 -5.62
N VAL A 165 -9.24 26.19 -6.41
CA VAL A 165 -7.89 26.14 -5.85
C VAL A 165 -7.61 27.45 -5.13
N VAL A 166 -7.28 27.36 -3.85
CA VAL A 166 -6.89 28.49 -3.01
C VAL A 166 -5.40 28.54 -2.74
N ARG A 167 -4.69 27.42 -2.94
CA ARG A 167 -3.23 27.37 -2.80
C ARG A 167 -2.61 26.28 -3.68
N ARG A 168 -1.42 26.57 -4.18
CA ARG A 168 -0.50 25.60 -4.79
C ARG A 168 0.77 25.58 -3.95
N ILE A 169 1.30 24.38 -3.70
CA ILE A 169 2.55 24.15 -2.98
C ILE A 169 3.45 23.34 -3.91
N ASP A 170 4.56 23.93 -4.31
CA ASP A 170 5.58 23.28 -5.13
C ASP A 170 6.73 22.81 -4.23
N PHE A 171 7.26 21.62 -4.49
CA PHE A 171 8.37 21.09 -3.71
C PHE A 171 9.72 21.49 -4.32
N PRO A 172 10.66 21.99 -3.50
CA PRO A 172 11.95 22.42 -4.01
C PRO A 172 12.82 21.19 -4.35
N PRO A 173 13.69 21.24 -5.38
CA PRO A 173 14.45 20.07 -5.85
C PRO A 173 15.29 19.38 -4.76
N GLU A 174 15.68 20.09 -3.71
CA GLU A 174 16.52 19.63 -2.61
C GLU A 174 15.85 18.53 -1.77
N VAL A 175 14.52 18.47 -1.75
CA VAL A 175 13.77 17.41 -1.05
C VAL A 175 13.46 16.20 -1.93
N LEU A 176 13.69 16.34 -3.24
CA LEU A 176 13.51 15.27 -4.23
C LEU A 176 14.78 14.41 -4.33
N ARG A 177 14.59 13.15 -4.66
CA ARG A 177 15.61 12.15 -4.99
C ARG A 177 15.27 11.53 -6.35
N GLY A 178 16.15 10.68 -6.87
CA GLY A 178 16.11 10.23 -8.28
C GLY A 178 14.73 9.81 -8.74
N GLU A 179 14.13 8.85 -8.04
CA GLU A 179 12.80 8.32 -8.34
C GLU A 179 11.78 8.66 -7.24
N SER A 180 11.83 9.87 -6.69
CA SER A 180 10.88 10.30 -5.65
C SER A 180 9.42 10.13 -6.08
N LEU A 181 8.64 9.42 -5.27
CA LEU A 181 7.21 9.19 -5.49
C LEU A 181 6.44 9.49 -4.20
N PHE A 182 5.78 10.64 -4.15
CA PHE A 182 5.02 11.07 -2.98
C PHE A 182 3.62 10.42 -2.97
N THR A 183 3.35 9.54 -2.01
CA THR A 183 2.18 8.64 -2.07
C THR A 183 1.16 8.85 -0.95
N ASN A 184 1.55 9.41 0.19
CA ASN A 184 0.67 9.61 1.33
C ASN A 184 1.02 10.89 2.08
N MET A 185 0.04 11.45 2.78
CA MET A 185 0.25 12.61 3.64
C MET A 185 -0.70 12.64 4.83
N VAL A 186 -0.30 13.37 5.87
CA VAL A 186 -1.14 13.77 6.99
C VAL A 186 -0.92 15.25 7.30
N ILE A 187 -1.97 15.91 7.75
CA ILE A 187 -1.95 17.33 8.12
C ILE A 187 -1.91 17.39 9.64
N ASP A 188 -0.96 18.15 10.17
CA ASP A 188 -0.80 18.40 11.59
C ASP A 188 -1.20 19.84 11.90
N GLU A 189 -2.42 19.99 12.43
CA GLU A 189 -3.04 21.26 12.80
C GLU A 189 -2.82 21.61 14.28
N THR A 190 -2.03 20.83 15.04
CA THR A 190 -1.98 20.93 16.52
C THR A 190 -1.39 22.23 17.06
N THR A 191 -0.70 23.00 16.22
CA THR A 191 -0.15 24.33 16.57
C THR A 191 -0.69 25.43 15.68
N ALA A 192 -1.72 25.13 14.88
CA ALA A 192 -2.22 26.06 13.88
C ALA A 192 -2.96 27.23 14.54
N LYS A 193 -2.54 28.45 14.17
CA LYS A 193 -3.28 29.68 14.52
C LYS A 193 -4.32 30.06 13.47
N GLY A 194 -4.24 29.44 12.29
CA GLY A 194 -5.14 29.60 11.17
C GLY A 194 -4.90 28.50 10.15
N CYS A 195 -5.71 28.49 9.09
CA CYS A 195 -5.72 27.42 8.09
C CYS A 195 -4.36 27.22 7.38
N ASP A 196 -3.56 28.27 7.26
CA ASP A 196 -2.27 28.23 6.55
C ASP A 196 -1.07 28.01 7.48
N ASP A 197 -1.28 27.82 8.78
CA ASP A 197 -0.24 27.62 9.78
C ASP A 197 -0.17 26.16 10.24
N VAL A 198 -0.02 25.24 9.28
CA VAL A 198 -0.01 23.78 9.53
C VAL A 198 1.34 23.15 9.19
N PHE A 199 1.59 21.96 9.74
CA PHE A 199 2.65 21.08 9.22
C PHE A 199 2.03 19.99 8.36
N VAL A 200 2.72 19.56 7.30
CA VAL A 200 2.33 18.40 6.51
C VAL A 200 3.49 17.42 6.46
N TYR A 201 3.20 16.15 6.76
CA TYR A 201 4.16 15.06 6.65
C TYR A 201 3.78 14.19 5.46
N ILE A 202 4.73 13.95 4.56
CA ILE A 202 4.50 13.33 3.26
C ILE A 202 5.47 12.17 3.10
N THR A 203 4.97 11.00 2.69
CA THR A 203 5.82 9.83 2.44
C THR A 203 6.36 9.85 1.01
N ASP A 204 7.66 9.66 0.88
CA ASP A 204 8.29 9.27 -0.38
C ASP A 204 8.55 7.76 -0.34
N THR A 205 7.89 7.03 -1.24
CA THR A 205 7.80 5.58 -1.16
C THR A 205 8.94 4.86 -1.85
N VAL A 206 9.31 5.34 -3.04
CA VAL A 206 10.34 4.71 -3.88
C VAL A 206 11.73 5.13 -3.41
N GLU A 207 11.87 6.39 -2.99
CA GLU A 207 13.05 6.91 -2.32
C GLU A 207 12.68 7.08 -0.84
N PRO A 208 12.90 6.11 0.05
CA PRO A 208 12.26 6.11 1.36
C PRO A 208 12.64 7.31 2.23
N GLY A 209 11.64 8.09 2.59
CA GLY A 209 11.80 9.29 3.42
C GLY A 209 10.48 9.91 3.80
N ILE A 210 10.54 10.83 4.77
CA ILE A 210 9.42 11.71 5.10
C ILE A 210 9.83 13.13 4.73
N ILE A 211 9.01 13.78 3.93
CA ILE A 211 9.10 15.19 3.61
C ILE A 211 8.23 15.92 4.63
N VAL A 212 8.77 16.99 5.21
CA VAL A 212 8.09 17.85 6.17
C VAL A 212 7.93 19.23 5.53
N TYR A 213 6.69 19.69 5.45
CA TYR A 213 6.34 21.02 4.98
C TYR A 213 5.82 21.86 6.15
N ASP A 214 6.49 22.97 6.46
CA ASP A 214 6.03 24.01 7.37
C ASP A 214 5.29 25.06 6.54
N SER A 215 3.96 24.96 6.51
CA SER A 215 3.11 25.83 5.69
C SER A 215 3.14 27.29 6.15
N GLY A 216 3.39 27.54 7.45
CA GLY A 216 3.41 28.89 8.02
C GLY A 216 4.67 29.67 7.62
N LYS A 217 5.78 28.97 7.36
CA LYS A 217 7.04 29.56 6.88
C LYS A 217 7.31 29.32 5.40
N ASP A 218 6.49 28.50 4.76
CA ASP A 218 6.65 28.05 3.37
C ASP A 218 8.02 27.42 3.10
N VAL A 219 8.45 26.55 4.02
CA VAL A 219 9.72 25.82 3.89
C VAL A 219 9.51 24.33 3.99
N THR A 220 10.36 23.58 3.27
CA THR A 220 10.29 22.12 3.21
C THR A 220 11.67 21.54 3.52
N TRP A 221 11.70 20.41 4.21
CA TRP A 221 12.90 19.59 4.33
C TRP A 221 12.56 18.11 4.27
N ARG A 222 13.59 17.30 4.10
CA ARG A 222 13.50 15.84 4.04
C ARG A 222 14.20 15.24 5.25
N VAL A 223 13.59 14.22 5.83
CA VAL A 223 14.22 13.36 6.82
C VAL A 223 14.16 11.90 6.37
N SER A 224 15.16 11.10 6.75
CA SER A 224 15.22 9.68 6.41
C SER A 224 15.68 8.86 7.61
N HIS A 225 15.26 7.60 7.64
CA HIS A 225 15.62 6.63 8.65
C HIS A 225 15.55 5.22 8.06
N PRO A 226 16.43 4.26 8.44
CA PRO A 226 16.38 2.89 7.94
C PRO A 226 15.03 2.19 8.09
N ALA A 227 14.25 2.54 9.12
CA ALA A 227 12.89 2.00 9.32
C ALA A 227 11.87 2.40 8.22
N MET A 228 12.22 3.35 7.34
CA MET A 228 11.39 3.75 6.20
C MET A 228 11.63 2.84 4.99
N TYR A 229 12.71 2.05 4.97
CA TYR A 229 13.05 1.18 3.86
C TYR A 229 12.27 -0.15 3.92
N PRO A 230 11.99 -0.79 2.77
CA PRO A 230 11.37 -2.10 2.73
C PRO A 230 12.24 -3.17 3.38
N ASP A 231 11.63 -4.12 4.07
CA ASP A 231 12.29 -5.29 4.65
C ASP A 231 12.22 -6.45 3.62
N PRO A 232 13.38 -6.96 3.13
CA PRO A 232 13.40 -8.00 2.10
C PRO A 232 12.73 -9.32 2.52
N ASP A 233 12.62 -9.58 3.82
CA ASP A 233 11.90 -10.77 4.32
C ASP A 233 10.38 -10.66 4.12
N PHE A 234 9.90 -9.44 3.86
CA PHE A 234 8.49 -9.12 3.58
C PHE A 234 8.27 -8.66 2.14
N ALA A 235 9.21 -8.97 1.24
CA ALA A 235 9.12 -8.59 -0.18
C ALA A 235 7.87 -9.14 -0.87
N GLN A 236 7.49 -10.38 -0.55
CA GLN A 236 6.33 -11.06 -1.12
C GLN A 236 5.13 -10.94 -0.19
N SER A 237 4.06 -10.30 -0.68
CA SER A 237 2.76 -10.24 -0.02
C SER A 237 1.83 -11.33 -0.55
N GLU A 238 0.91 -11.78 0.29
CA GLU A 238 -0.08 -12.82 -0.05
C GLU A 238 -1.47 -12.39 0.36
N ILE A 239 -2.41 -12.47 -0.59
CA ILE A 239 -3.85 -12.29 -0.38
C ILE A 239 -4.55 -13.46 -1.07
N HIS A 240 -5.18 -14.32 -0.28
CA HIS A 240 -5.70 -15.62 -0.73
C HIS A 240 -4.62 -16.43 -1.47
N GLU A 241 -4.92 -16.98 -2.64
CA GLU A 241 -3.99 -17.74 -3.48
C GLU A 241 -2.99 -16.87 -4.26
N HIS A 242 -3.14 -15.55 -4.25
CA HIS A 242 -2.34 -14.63 -5.05
C HIS A 242 -1.13 -14.11 -4.27
N ARG A 243 0.04 -14.21 -4.90
CA ARG A 243 1.30 -13.72 -4.38
C ARG A 243 1.89 -12.68 -5.32
N PHE A 244 2.38 -11.59 -4.77
CA PHE A 244 2.99 -10.50 -5.53
C PHE A 244 4.14 -9.89 -4.74
N VAL A 245 5.17 -9.45 -5.47
CA VAL A 245 6.35 -8.81 -4.88
C VAL A 245 6.24 -7.31 -5.11
N LEU A 246 6.21 -6.54 -4.03
CA LEU A 246 6.17 -5.08 -4.08
C LEU A 246 6.99 -4.53 -2.91
N MET A 247 8.14 -3.94 -3.25
CA MET A 247 9.15 -3.47 -2.30
C MET A 247 8.98 -1.99 -1.95
N ASP A 248 7.74 -1.54 -1.83
CA ASP A 248 7.46 -0.15 -1.47
C ASP A 248 7.99 0.14 -0.06
N GLY A 249 8.75 1.24 0.06
CA GLY A 249 9.18 1.81 1.32
C GLY A 249 8.01 2.43 2.08
N VAL A 250 8.29 3.45 2.88
CA VAL A 250 7.27 4.13 3.70
C VAL A 250 6.07 4.58 2.87
N VAL A 251 4.88 4.09 3.25
CA VAL A 251 3.59 4.40 2.59
C VAL A 251 2.52 4.65 3.65
N GLY A 252 2.34 3.71 4.58
CA GLY A 252 1.37 3.86 5.65
C GLY A 252 1.80 5.01 6.55
N LEU A 253 0.91 5.97 6.78
CA LEU A 253 1.16 7.17 7.56
C LEU A 253 -0.13 7.61 8.25
N THR A 254 -0.09 7.83 9.56
CA THR A 254 -1.18 8.42 10.33
C THR A 254 -0.63 9.29 11.46
N PHE A 255 -1.43 10.20 11.98
CA PHE A 255 -1.03 11.15 13.03
C PHE A 255 -2.03 11.13 14.17
N ASP A 256 -1.53 10.89 15.38
CA ASP A 256 -2.29 11.07 16.60
C ASP A 256 -2.08 12.49 17.13
N GLU A 257 -3.04 13.37 16.85
CA GLU A 257 -3.03 14.76 17.31
C GLU A 257 -2.95 14.89 18.84
N ARG A 258 -3.54 13.94 19.57
CA ARG A 258 -3.62 13.98 21.05
C ARG A 258 -2.25 13.75 21.68
N THR A 259 -1.51 12.78 21.15
CA THR A 259 -0.17 12.41 21.69
C THR A 259 0.97 13.08 20.94
N GLY A 260 0.70 13.70 19.77
CA GLY A 260 1.71 14.31 18.92
C GLY A 260 2.61 13.29 18.23
N VAL A 261 2.15 12.06 18.04
CA VAL A 261 2.92 10.95 17.48
C VAL A 261 2.50 10.71 16.03
N VAL A 262 3.49 10.68 15.13
CA VAL A 262 3.32 10.24 13.75
C VAL A 262 3.68 8.77 13.69
N TYR A 263 2.73 7.95 13.26
CA TYR A 263 2.92 6.52 13.03
C TYR A 263 3.11 6.26 11.54
N PHE A 264 4.07 5.41 11.21
CA PHE A 264 4.36 5.08 9.82
C PHE A 264 4.80 3.63 9.64
N GLN A 265 4.68 3.14 8.41
CA GLN A 265 5.20 1.83 8.01
C GLN A 265 5.51 1.78 6.51
N PRO A 266 6.57 1.06 6.12
CA PRO A 266 6.71 0.52 4.77
C PRO A 266 5.57 -0.43 4.38
N LEU A 267 5.35 -0.67 3.09
CA LEU A 267 4.48 -1.77 2.66
C LEU A 267 5.13 -3.12 2.97
N ALA A 268 6.40 -3.29 2.55
CA ALA A 268 7.15 -4.52 2.75
C ALA A 268 7.69 -4.62 4.19
N THR A 269 6.78 -4.63 5.17
CA THR A 269 7.09 -4.95 6.57
C THR A 269 5.81 -5.29 7.33
N ASP A 270 5.93 -6.11 8.38
CA ASP A 270 4.90 -6.27 9.39
C ASP A 270 4.96 -5.19 10.49
N ARG A 271 6.07 -4.46 10.60
CA ARG A 271 6.31 -3.48 11.68
C ARG A 271 5.51 -2.19 11.53
N VAL A 272 5.24 -1.54 12.66
CA VAL A 272 4.75 -0.16 12.75
C VAL A 272 5.75 0.64 13.56
N PHE A 273 6.15 1.79 13.04
CA PHE A 273 7.10 2.70 13.67
C PHE A 273 6.42 4.00 14.07
N SER A 274 7.07 4.75 14.95
CA SER A 274 6.61 6.06 15.39
C SER A 274 7.75 7.05 15.50
N VAL A 275 7.41 8.32 15.32
CA VAL A 275 8.29 9.46 15.57
C VAL A 275 7.44 10.60 16.11
N HIS A 276 7.93 11.30 17.14
CA HIS A 276 7.20 12.43 17.71
C HIS A 276 7.28 13.66 16.78
N LYS A 277 6.19 14.42 16.65
CA LYS A 277 6.10 15.58 15.76
C LYS A 277 7.23 16.59 15.96
N ASN A 278 7.66 16.80 17.21
CA ASN A 278 8.74 17.76 17.53
C ASN A 278 10.08 17.36 16.88
N VAL A 279 10.33 16.05 16.70
CA VAL A 279 11.53 15.56 16.03
C VAL A 279 11.45 15.89 14.53
N LEU A 280 10.30 15.65 13.90
CA LEU A 280 10.09 15.98 12.48
C LEU A 280 10.15 17.50 12.23
N ARG A 281 9.56 18.29 13.13
CA ARG A 281 9.46 19.76 13.06
C ARG A 281 10.78 20.50 13.34
N ALA A 282 11.81 19.80 13.85
CA ALA A 282 13.08 20.41 14.24
C ALA A 282 13.91 20.94 13.05
N GLY A 283 13.50 20.64 11.81
CA GLY A 283 14.23 20.99 10.60
C GLY A 283 15.08 19.83 10.06
N PRO A 284 15.97 20.12 9.09
CA PRO A 284 16.91 19.14 8.55
C PRO A 284 17.74 18.47 9.66
N LEU A 285 17.96 17.18 9.52
CA LEU A 285 18.75 16.41 10.49
C LEU A 285 20.24 16.80 10.37
N PRO A 286 20.91 17.18 11.48
CA PRO A 286 22.35 17.46 11.43
C PRO A 286 23.18 16.23 11.07
N ASP A 287 24.38 16.44 10.55
CA ASP A 287 25.32 15.37 10.22
C ASP A 287 25.54 14.43 11.42
N ASN A 288 25.59 13.12 11.14
CA ASN A 288 25.78 12.04 12.12
C ASN A 288 24.71 11.96 13.24
N LYS A 289 23.56 12.60 13.06
CA LYS A 289 22.38 12.37 13.91
C LYS A 289 21.41 11.41 13.22
N MET A 290 20.63 10.72 14.05
CA MET A 290 19.55 9.84 13.61
C MET A 290 18.25 10.36 14.21
N LEU A 291 17.15 10.21 13.46
CA LEU A 291 15.82 10.45 14.00
C LEU A 291 15.54 9.52 15.18
N ASP A 292 14.89 10.04 16.23
CA ASP A 292 14.37 9.22 17.34
C ASP A 292 13.11 8.48 16.89
N VAL A 293 13.31 7.45 16.05
CA VAL A 293 12.27 6.54 15.59
C VAL A 293 12.16 5.37 16.55
N LYS A 294 10.93 5.03 16.93
CA LYS A 294 10.63 3.92 17.83
C LYS A 294 9.84 2.86 17.10
N LEU A 295 10.24 1.59 17.24
CA LEU A 295 9.38 0.47 16.92
C LEU A 295 8.21 0.48 17.90
N VAL A 296 6.99 0.51 17.37
CA VAL A 296 5.77 0.42 18.18
C VAL A 296 5.45 -1.05 18.39
N GLY A 297 5.34 -1.82 17.30
CA GLY A 297 4.99 -3.25 17.32
C GLY A 297 4.94 -3.86 15.92
N LYS A 298 4.49 -5.13 15.81
CA LYS A 298 4.39 -5.88 14.55
C LYS A 298 2.96 -6.42 14.31
N LYS A 299 2.43 -6.18 13.12
CA LYS A 299 1.15 -6.73 12.62
C LYS A 299 1.32 -8.20 12.23
N SER A 300 0.23 -8.93 12.00
CA SER A 300 0.28 -10.30 11.47
C SER A 300 0.89 -10.44 10.08
N SER A 301 0.74 -9.41 9.23
CA SER A 301 1.28 -9.36 7.87
C SER A 301 1.54 -7.92 7.44
N GLN A 302 2.04 -7.75 6.21
CA GLN A 302 2.11 -6.47 5.51
C GLN A 302 0.75 -5.78 5.42
N GLY A 303 0.76 -4.47 5.14
CA GLY A 303 -0.41 -3.62 4.90
C GLY A 303 0.00 -2.16 4.80
N ILE A 304 -0.90 -1.28 4.36
CA ILE A 304 -0.61 0.18 4.27
C ILE A 304 -1.67 1.07 4.90
N GLY A 305 -2.92 0.62 5.02
CA GLY A 305 -3.97 1.36 5.70
C GLY A 305 -3.63 1.56 7.18
N LEU A 306 -3.49 2.82 7.59
CA LEU A 306 -3.26 3.24 8.97
C LEU A 306 -4.18 4.42 9.31
N ALA A 307 -4.82 4.36 10.47
CA ALA A 307 -5.57 5.47 11.06
C ALA A 307 -5.43 5.45 12.59
N VAL A 308 -5.91 6.51 13.25
CA VAL A 308 -5.98 6.58 14.72
C VAL A 308 -7.43 6.76 15.12
N SER A 309 -7.87 5.95 16.08
CA SER A 309 -9.17 6.10 16.75
C SER A 309 -9.21 7.42 17.50
N PRO A 310 -10.19 8.30 17.22
CA PRO A 310 -10.29 9.59 17.92
C PRO A 310 -10.76 9.43 19.37
N PHE A 311 -11.21 8.25 19.78
CA PHE A 311 -11.68 8.01 21.14
C PHE A 311 -10.53 7.76 22.10
N ASP A 312 -9.64 6.82 21.78
CA ASP A 312 -8.69 6.25 22.74
C ASP A 312 -7.25 6.20 22.21
N SER A 313 -6.98 6.83 21.06
CA SER A 313 -5.66 6.81 20.39
C SER A 313 -5.21 5.40 19.96
N SER A 314 -6.14 4.46 19.83
CA SER A 314 -5.84 3.15 19.24
C SER A 314 -5.48 3.27 17.77
N LEU A 315 -4.39 2.63 17.37
CA LEU A 315 -4.05 2.44 15.96
C LEU A 315 -5.06 1.53 15.31
N ILE A 316 -5.51 1.90 14.12
CA ILE A 316 -6.37 1.10 13.26
C ILE A 316 -5.58 0.75 12.02
N PHE A 317 -5.53 -0.53 11.68
CA PHE A 317 -4.75 -1.02 10.55
C PHE A 317 -5.43 -2.20 9.88
N SER A 318 -4.98 -2.53 8.67
CA SER A 318 -5.51 -3.66 7.91
C SER A 318 -4.37 -4.52 7.35
N PRO A 319 -4.13 -5.71 7.94
CA PRO A 319 -3.14 -6.64 7.42
C PRO A 319 -3.70 -7.42 6.21
N LEU A 320 -2.88 -7.53 5.16
CA LEU A 320 -3.26 -8.06 3.85
C LEU A 320 -3.68 -9.54 3.89
N SER A 321 -2.93 -10.39 4.60
CA SER A 321 -3.17 -11.84 4.57
C SER A 321 -4.42 -12.24 5.35
N GLU A 322 -4.75 -11.50 6.40
CA GLU A 322 -5.92 -11.78 7.24
C GLU A 322 -7.21 -11.18 6.66
N THR A 323 -7.13 -10.24 5.71
CA THR A 323 -8.30 -9.56 5.15
C THR A 323 -9.24 -8.99 6.23
N ALA A 324 -8.65 -8.24 7.15
CA ALA A 324 -9.31 -7.72 8.34
C ALA A 324 -8.99 -6.24 8.56
N ILE A 325 -9.82 -5.56 9.34
CA ILE A 325 -9.51 -4.28 9.98
C ILE A 325 -9.38 -4.56 11.47
N ALA A 326 -8.24 -4.21 12.04
CA ALA A 326 -7.92 -4.44 13.43
C ALA A 326 -7.56 -3.12 14.12
N SER A 327 -7.73 -3.09 15.43
CA SER A 327 -7.33 -2.00 16.30
C SER A 327 -6.37 -2.47 17.37
N TRP A 328 -5.45 -1.60 17.75
CA TRP A 328 -4.49 -1.82 18.81
C TRP A 328 -4.12 -0.52 19.49
N ASN A 329 -4.27 -0.48 20.82
CA ASN A 329 -3.82 0.64 21.64
C ASN A 329 -2.35 0.45 22.03
N PRO A 330 -1.41 1.30 21.57
CA PRO A 330 0.00 1.13 21.91
C PRO A 330 0.30 1.33 23.40
N THR A 331 -0.53 2.10 24.12
CA THR A 331 -0.32 2.43 25.54
C THR A 331 -0.84 1.33 26.46
N THR A 332 -2.06 0.86 26.22
CA THR A 332 -2.71 -0.17 27.06
C THR A 332 -2.49 -1.59 26.55
N ASN A 333 -1.92 -1.73 25.35
CA ASN A 333 -1.80 -2.96 24.60
C ASN A 333 -3.13 -3.69 24.31
N GLN A 334 -4.27 -3.00 24.46
CA GLN A 334 -5.58 -3.56 24.12
C GLN A 334 -5.69 -3.74 22.61
N GLN A 335 -6.28 -4.85 22.18
CA GLN A 335 -6.37 -5.25 20.78
C GLN A 335 -7.79 -5.73 20.48
N SER A 336 -8.32 -5.37 19.31
CA SER A 336 -9.63 -5.85 18.85
C SER A 336 -9.69 -5.97 17.34
N VAL A 337 -10.17 -7.10 16.83
CA VAL A 337 -10.55 -7.22 15.43
C VAL A 337 -11.85 -6.44 15.26
N LEU A 338 -11.83 -5.37 14.48
CA LEU A 338 -13.00 -4.53 14.28
C LEU A 338 -13.91 -5.07 13.17
N ALA A 339 -13.31 -5.62 12.11
CA ALA A 339 -14.03 -6.27 11.04
C ALA A 339 -13.16 -7.34 10.37
N PHE A 340 -13.80 -8.41 9.89
CA PHE A 340 -13.19 -9.41 9.03
C PHE A 340 -14.16 -9.73 7.91
N ASP A 341 -13.66 -9.69 6.67
CA ASP A 341 -14.41 -10.14 5.51
C ASP A 341 -13.43 -10.52 4.39
N ARG A 342 -13.45 -11.80 4.05
CA ARG A 342 -12.54 -12.40 3.08
C ARG A 342 -12.64 -11.78 1.68
N ASP A 343 -13.83 -11.35 1.26
CA ASP A 343 -14.04 -10.77 -0.08
C ASP A 343 -13.97 -9.25 -0.07
N GLN A 344 -14.49 -8.59 0.97
CA GLN A 344 -14.63 -7.14 1.01
C GLN A 344 -13.34 -6.43 1.45
N LEU A 345 -12.49 -7.06 2.28
CA LEU A 345 -11.33 -6.42 2.92
C LEU A 345 -9.98 -6.96 2.43
N GLN A 346 -9.82 -7.17 1.12
CA GLN A 346 -8.63 -7.80 0.54
C GLN A 346 -7.36 -6.93 0.64
N PHE A 347 -7.28 -5.84 -0.13
CA PHE A 347 -6.19 -4.87 -0.02
C PHE A 347 -6.76 -3.52 0.41
N VAL A 348 -6.50 -3.12 1.66
CA VAL A 348 -6.95 -1.82 2.19
C VAL A 348 -5.88 -0.76 1.96
N ALA A 349 -6.12 0.11 1.00
CA ALA A 349 -5.16 1.11 0.53
C ALA A 349 -5.12 2.39 1.38
N ASP A 350 -6.24 2.75 2.01
CA ASP A 350 -6.37 3.93 2.87
C ASP A 350 -7.43 3.70 3.93
N ILE A 351 -7.26 4.29 5.10
CA ILE A 351 -8.24 4.33 6.19
C ILE A 351 -8.30 5.77 6.68
N THR A 352 -9.49 6.34 6.76
CA THR A 352 -9.69 7.72 7.20
C THR A 352 -10.84 7.84 8.18
N THR A 353 -10.73 8.78 9.10
CA THR A 353 -11.82 9.24 9.97
C THR A 353 -12.33 10.59 9.45
N THR A 354 -13.52 10.99 9.85
CA THR A 354 -14.02 12.33 9.55
C THR A 354 -14.35 13.06 10.84
N LYS A 355 -14.15 14.39 10.86
CA LYS A 355 -14.54 15.22 12.01
C LYS A 355 -16.07 15.27 12.18
N SER A 356 -16.84 15.08 11.11
CA SER A 356 -18.31 15.06 11.17
C SER A 356 -18.88 13.74 11.66
N GLU A 357 -18.15 12.63 11.52
CA GLU A 357 -18.50 11.32 12.05
C GLU A 357 -17.28 10.69 12.75
N PRO A 358 -16.86 11.23 13.91
CA PRO A 358 -15.64 10.77 14.59
C PRO A 358 -15.72 9.29 15.03
N GLY A 359 -16.93 8.75 15.19
CA GLY A 359 -17.14 7.33 15.49
C GLY A 359 -17.11 6.41 14.27
N VAL A 360 -16.74 6.90 13.09
CA VAL A 360 -16.83 6.14 11.85
C VAL A 360 -15.49 6.21 11.13
N ILE A 361 -15.03 5.06 10.66
CA ILE A 361 -13.94 4.97 9.69
C ILE A 361 -14.49 4.65 8.30
N TYR A 362 -13.82 5.21 7.30
CA TYR A 362 -13.96 4.81 5.92
C TYR A 362 -12.66 4.19 5.46
N ALA A 363 -12.73 3.06 4.75
CA ALA A 363 -11.57 2.40 4.19
C ALA A 363 -11.77 2.09 2.71
N ILE A 364 -10.68 2.22 1.94
CA ILE A 364 -10.65 1.83 0.53
C ILE A 364 -10.13 0.42 0.45
N ALA A 365 -10.98 -0.53 0.08
CA ALA A 365 -10.62 -1.92 -0.14
C ALA A 365 -10.73 -2.28 -1.62
N SER A 366 -9.70 -2.93 -2.16
CA SER A 366 -9.69 -3.31 -3.57
C SER A 366 -9.04 -4.67 -3.81
N LYS A 367 -9.20 -5.19 -5.03
CA LYS A 367 -8.46 -6.36 -5.51
C LYS A 367 -7.11 -5.94 -6.11
N PHE A 368 -6.34 -5.11 -5.39
CA PHE A 368 -5.04 -4.57 -5.82
C PHE A 368 -4.08 -5.66 -6.32
N HIS A 369 -3.96 -6.77 -5.60
CA HIS A 369 -3.09 -7.88 -6.01
C HIS A 369 -3.44 -8.43 -7.39
N ARG A 370 -4.75 -8.52 -7.74
CA ARG A 370 -5.19 -8.94 -9.08
C ARG A 370 -4.96 -7.88 -10.15
N PHE A 371 -5.16 -6.61 -9.77
CA PHE A 371 -4.84 -5.45 -10.60
C PHE A 371 -3.34 -5.41 -10.95
N PHE A 372 -2.48 -5.60 -9.94
CA PHE A 372 -1.03 -5.64 -10.05
C PHE A 372 -0.58 -6.82 -10.92
N LEU A 373 -1.15 -8.01 -10.71
CA LEU A 373 -0.87 -9.22 -11.49
C LEU A 373 -1.56 -9.25 -12.87
N LYS A 374 -2.28 -8.18 -13.26
CA LYS A 374 -2.99 -8.08 -14.55
C LYS A 374 -4.00 -9.20 -14.81
N ASN A 375 -4.64 -9.72 -13.76
CA ASN A 375 -5.64 -10.80 -13.84
C ASN A 375 -7.00 -10.42 -13.20
N LEU A 376 -7.31 -9.13 -13.15
CA LEU A 376 -8.55 -8.58 -12.61
C LEU A 376 -9.78 -9.11 -13.37
N ASN A 377 -10.82 -9.57 -12.66
CA ASN A 377 -12.08 -9.99 -13.30
C ASN A 377 -13.04 -8.79 -13.40
N PRO A 378 -13.37 -8.29 -14.61
CA PRO A 378 -14.24 -7.13 -14.77
C PRO A 378 -15.70 -7.39 -14.38
N ASN A 379 -16.10 -8.65 -14.18
CA ASN A 379 -17.46 -9.03 -13.82
C ASN A 379 -17.70 -9.07 -12.30
N GLU A 380 -16.66 -8.91 -11.50
CA GLU A 380 -16.70 -8.88 -10.03
C GLU A 380 -16.48 -7.45 -9.50
N PHE A 381 -16.92 -7.18 -8.28
CA PHE A 381 -16.60 -5.92 -7.60
C PHE A 381 -15.11 -5.90 -7.22
N ASN A 382 -14.39 -4.91 -7.74
CA ASN A 382 -12.93 -4.79 -7.60
C ASN A 382 -12.48 -3.62 -6.72
N ASN A 383 -13.32 -2.59 -6.57
CA ASN A 383 -13.05 -1.42 -5.74
C ASN A 383 -14.23 -1.20 -4.79
N ARG A 384 -13.96 -0.88 -3.53
CA ARG A 384 -14.96 -0.65 -2.49
C ARG A 384 -14.56 0.50 -1.57
N ILE A 385 -15.55 1.28 -1.17
CA ILE A 385 -15.48 2.12 0.02
C ILE A 385 -16.30 1.41 1.07
N VAL A 386 -15.64 0.95 2.12
CA VAL A 386 -16.31 0.35 3.28
C VAL A 386 -16.38 1.37 4.41
N ARG A 387 -17.44 1.31 5.19
CA ARG A 387 -17.73 2.12 6.36
C ARG A 387 -17.83 1.20 7.57
N LEU A 388 -17.24 1.59 8.68
CA LEU A 388 -17.30 0.83 9.93
C LEU A 388 -17.46 1.80 11.10
N GLU A 389 -18.43 1.51 11.97
CA GLU A 389 -18.61 2.25 13.22
C GLU A 389 -17.66 1.69 14.28
N LEU A 390 -16.90 2.58 14.92
CA LEU A 390 -15.99 2.23 15.99
C LEU A 390 -16.79 2.00 17.29
N PRO A 391 -16.42 1.00 18.11
CA PRO A 391 -17.05 0.81 19.41
C PRO A 391 -16.86 2.05 20.29
N ALA A 392 -17.96 2.67 20.74
CA ALA A 392 -17.89 3.70 21.78
C ALA A 392 -17.32 3.09 23.07
N GLY A 393 -16.48 3.84 23.79
CA GLY A 393 -15.58 3.39 24.87
C GLY A 393 -16.14 2.65 26.09
N ASN A 394 -17.39 2.15 26.05
CA ASN A 394 -17.97 1.25 27.05
C ASN A 394 -18.23 -0.19 26.52
N SER A 395 -17.95 -0.49 25.25
CA SER A 395 -18.26 -1.80 24.63
C SER A 395 -17.05 -2.68 24.29
N LEU A 396 -15.86 -2.40 24.84
CA LEU A 396 -14.70 -3.32 24.68
C LEU A 396 -14.77 -4.56 25.60
N LEU A 397 -15.84 -4.71 26.38
CA LEU A 397 -16.13 -5.98 27.05
C LEU A 397 -16.83 -6.94 26.07
N GLY A 398 -16.01 -7.69 25.35
CA GLY A 398 -16.37 -9.05 24.95
C GLY A 398 -17.13 -9.20 23.64
N HIS A 399 -16.41 -9.11 22.52
CA HIS A 399 -16.53 -10.17 21.53
C HIS A 399 -15.20 -10.94 21.53
N ARG A 400 -15.02 -11.78 22.56
CA ARG A 400 -14.06 -12.89 22.46
C ARG A 400 -14.62 -13.82 21.41
N VAL A 401 -14.22 -13.66 20.15
CA VAL A 401 -14.26 -14.79 19.23
C VAL A 401 -13.34 -15.82 19.87
N ALA A 402 -13.90 -16.93 20.33
CA ALA A 402 -13.13 -18.03 20.87
C ALA A 402 -12.22 -18.55 19.74
N LEU A 403 -10.96 -18.12 19.77
CA LEU A 403 -9.94 -18.63 18.87
C LEU A 403 -9.70 -20.09 19.24
N PRO A 404 -9.70 -21.04 18.28
CA PRO A 404 -9.18 -22.37 18.54
C PRO A 404 -7.73 -22.22 19.03
N ALA A 405 -7.36 -22.97 20.08
CA ALA A 405 -5.97 -23.06 20.48
C ALA A 405 -5.14 -23.45 19.25
N ALA A 406 -4.07 -22.70 18.97
CA ALA A 406 -3.13 -23.05 17.93
C ALA A 406 -2.69 -24.50 18.14
N PRO A 407 -2.77 -25.38 17.13
CA PRO A 407 -2.27 -26.74 17.30
C PRO A 407 -0.78 -26.64 17.63
N THR A 408 -0.40 -27.27 18.74
CA THR A 408 0.99 -27.53 19.09
C THR A 408 1.65 -28.20 17.89
N HIS A 409 2.57 -27.50 17.21
CA HIS A 409 3.34 -28.08 16.12
C HIS A 409 4.19 -29.23 16.66
N ASN A 410 3.71 -30.46 16.50
CA ASN A 410 4.54 -31.65 16.57
C ASN A 410 5.36 -31.73 15.28
N SER A 411 6.62 -31.32 15.37
CA SER A 411 7.63 -31.50 14.33
C SER A 411 7.95 -32.99 14.16
N LEU A 412 7.30 -33.66 13.21
CA LEU A 412 7.78 -34.93 12.66
C LEU A 412 7.34 -35.07 11.21
N LEU A 413 8.21 -34.70 10.26
CA LEU A 413 8.27 -35.37 8.96
C LEU A 413 9.72 -35.43 8.48
N ASN A 414 10.29 -36.62 8.64
CA ASN A 414 11.43 -37.12 7.87
C ASN A 414 11.06 -37.13 6.38
N TYR A 415 11.94 -36.63 5.51
CA TYR A 415 11.97 -37.07 4.12
C TYR A 415 13.39 -37.37 3.65
N GLY A 416 13.52 -38.60 3.14
CA GLY A 416 14.75 -39.23 2.70
C GLY A 416 15.28 -38.69 1.37
N ILE A 417 16.57 -38.92 1.23
CA ILE A 417 17.44 -38.55 0.10
C ILE A 417 17.13 -39.44 -1.10
N TYR A 418 16.87 -38.83 -2.26
CA TYR A 418 17.25 -39.42 -3.55
C TYR A 418 17.92 -38.38 -4.43
N ASN A 419 19.13 -38.75 -4.86
CA ASN A 419 20.08 -38.00 -5.64
C ASN A 419 19.99 -38.50 -7.09
N THR A 420 19.88 -37.64 -8.10
CA THR A 420 20.44 -37.90 -9.44
C THR A 420 20.72 -36.59 -10.19
N HIS A 421 21.89 -36.56 -10.81
CA HIS A 421 22.55 -35.46 -11.50
C HIS A 421 21.94 -35.09 -12.87
N GLY A 422 22.13 -33.82 -13.25
CA GLY A 422 22.08 -33.33 -14.62
C GLY A 422 22.52 -31.87 -14.69
N GLN A 423 23.82 -31.64 -14.89
CA GLN A 423 24.43 -30.31 -15.02
C GLN A 423 24.18 -29.71 -16.40
N THR A 424 23.74 -28.45 -16.46
CA THR A 424 24.15 -27.48 -17.49
C THR A 424 24.26 -26.09 -16.86
N SER A 425 25.46 -25.53 -16.92
CA SER A 425 25.86 -24.25 -16.38
C SER A 425 25.58 -23.12 -17.36
N THR A 426 24.79 -22.11 -16.97
CA THR A 426 24.85 -20.76 -17.56
C THR A 426 24.61 -19.71 -16.47
N ASN A 427 25.46 -18.68 -16.44
CA ASN A 427 25.42 -17.55 -15.51
C ASN A 427 24.18 -16.69 -15.78
N ALA A 428 23.32 -16.50 -14.78
CA ALA A 428 22.07 -15.72 -14.92
C ALA A 428 22.20 -14.30 -14.33
N LEU A 429 22.93 -13.44 -15.03
CA LEU A 429 22.79 -11.98 -14.95
C LEU A 429 22.88 -11.44 -16.38
N GLN A 430 21.83 -11.68 -17.17
CA GLN A 430 21.46 -10.95 -18.40
C GLN A 430 20.44 -11.78 -19.17
N THR A 431 19.15 -11.41 -19.11
CA THR A 431 18.14 -11.45 -20.19
C THR A 431 16.72 -11.42 -19.59
N TYR A 432 16.18 -10.23 -19.36
CA TYR A 432 14.76 -10.03 -19.05
C TYR A 432 14.12 -8.98 -19.96
N PHE A 433 14.46 -8.97 -21.24
CA PHE A 433 13.59 -8.37 -22.27
C PHE A 433 13.84 -9.12 -23.57
N THR A 434 12.88 -9.95 -23.97
CA THR A 434 12.45 -10.26 -25.36
C THR A 434 11.70 -11.60 -25.37
N SER A 435 10.36 -11.56 -25.43
CA SER A 435 9.58 -12.66 -26.03
C SER A 435 9.59 -12.53 -27.54
N PRO A 436 9.41 -13.64 -28.25
CA PRO A 436 8.29 -13.69 -29.19
C PRO A 436 7.43 -14.95 -29.02
N ALA A 437 6.17 -14.79 -29.39
CA ALA A 437 5.07 -15.72 -29.16
C ALA A 437 5.01 -16.92 -30.15
N LEU A 438 4.28 -17.95 -29.68
CA LEU A 438 3.41 -18.89 -30.42
C LEU A 438 3.99 -19.74 -31.56
N THR A 439 3.90 -21.08 -31.42
CA THR A 439 3.31 -21.99 -32.45
C THR A 439 3.17 -23.45 -31.97
N THR A 440 1.99 -24.03 -32.25
CA THR A 440 1.63 -25.49 -32.38
C THR A 440 1.25 -26.30 -31.11
N PRO A 441 0.51 -27.44 -31.24
CA PRO A 441 -0.95 -27.51 -31.15
C PRO A 441 -1.48 -28.42 -30.02
N PHE A 442 -2.79 -28.35 -29.78
CA PHE A 442 -3.56 -29.17 -28.84
C PHE A 442 -3.23 -30.68 -28.94
N THR A 443 -2.84 -31.28 -27.81
CA THR A 443 -3.01 -32.72 -27.57
C THR A 443 -3.65 -32.94 -26.19
N THR A 444 -4.79 -33.62 -26.21
CA THR A 444 -5.55 -34.07 -25.05
C THR A 444 -4.92 -35.34 -24.50
N LYS A 445 -4.39 -35.30 -23.27
CA LYS A 445 -4.26 -36.46 -22.37
C LYS A 445 -3.81 -36.00 -20.99
N THR A 446 -4.73 -36.07 -20.03
CA THR A 446 -4.48 -35.97 -18.59
C THR A 446 -3.73 -37.21 -18.10
N PRO A 447 -2.70 -37.06 -17.23
CA PRO A 447 -2.34 -38.19 -16.39
C PRO A 447 -1.96 -37.77 -14.97
N PHE A 448 -2.88 -37.26 -14.15
CA PHE A 448 -2.69 -37.27 -12.69
C PHE A 448 -4.00 -37.55 -11.97
N LYS A 449 -3.99 -38.60 -11.13
CA LYS A 449 -5.04 -38.90 -10.15
C LYS A 449 -4.96 -37.84 -9.05
N PHE A 450 -6.07 -37.13 -8.81
CA PHE A 450 -6.20 -36.26 -7.65
C PHE A 450 -6.41 -37.12 -6.41
N GLU A 451 -5.47 -37.09 -5.46
CA GLU A 451 -5.77 -37.43 -4.07
C GLU A 451 -6.61 -36.30 -3.48
N SER A 452 -7.65 -36.68 -2.73
CA SER A 452 -8.50 -35.74 -2.02
C SER A 452 -7.71 -35.14 -0.86
N GLY A 453 -7.05 -34.00 -1.11
CA GLY A 453 -6.46 -33.18 -0.07
C GLY A 453 -7.53 -32.74 0.92
N GLY A 454 -7.30 -33.01 2.21
CA GLY A 454 -8.24 -32.72 3.28
C GLY A 454 -8.70 -31.27 3.30
N ILE A 455 -9.93 -31.07 3.78
CA ILE A 455 -10.55 -29.76 3.96
C ILE A 455 -9.64 -28.94 4.91
N VAL A 456 -8.87 -28.00 4.36
CA VAL A 456 -8.18 -26.99 5.16
C VAL A 456 -9.23 -26.01 5.63
N ASN A 457 -9.61 -26.12 6.89
CA ASN A 457 -10.47 -25.15 7.55
C ASN A 457 -9.65 -23.86 7.75
N TYR A 458 -9.79 -22.89 6.84
CA TYR A 458 -9.22 -21.55 7.01
C TYR A 458 -10.01 -20.80 8.09
N ALA A 459 -9.80 -21.17 9.35
CA ALA A 459 -10.15 -20.30 10.46
C ALA A 459 -9.37 -18.98 10.29
N ALA A 460 -10.02 -17.84 10.50
CA ALA A 460 -9.41 -16.52 10.36
C ALA A 460 -8.06 -16.47 11.09
N ARG A 461 -6.98 -16.15 10.36
CA ARG A 461 -5.67 -15.93 10.98
C ARG A 461 -5.78 -14.72 11.91
N ASN A 462 -5.24 -14.85 13.12
CA ASN A 462 -5.32 -13.78 14.11
C ASN A 462 -4.45 -12.59 13.66
N PRO A 463 -5.02 -11.37 13.47
CA PRO A 463 -4.26 -10.21 13.00
C PRO A 463 -3.21 -9.71 14.00
N PHE A 464 -3.16 -10.31 15.19
CA PHE A 464 -2.28 -9.91 16.29
C PHE A 464 -1.15 -10.89 16.60
N THR A 465 -0.98 -11.95 15.80
CA THR A 465 -0.02 -13.05 16.08
C THR A 465 1.44 -12.58 16.27
N ALA A 466 1.79 -11.35 15.87
CA ALA A 466 3.12 -10.76 16.04
C ALA A 466 3.19 -9.49 16.92
N LEU A 467 2.09 -8.98 17.49
CA LEU A 467 2.11 -7.72 18.27
C LEU A 467 2.71 -7.95 19.67
N ASN A 468 4.03 -8.14 19.75
CA ASN A 468 4.79 -8.14 21.00
C ASN A 468 5.52 -6.80 21.16
N GLN A 469 5.29 -6.15 22.30
CA GLN A 469 5.96 -4.91 22.69
C GLN A 469 7.31 -5.26 23.34
N GLY A 470 8.43 -4.76 22.81
CA GLY A 470 9.70 -4.80 23.56
C GLY A 470 10.98 -5.04 22.78
N GLU A 471 10.94 -5.21 21.46
CA GLU A 471 12.19 -5.22 20.69
C GLU A 471 12.71 -3.79 20.53
N ALA A 472 13.90 -3.52 21.07
CA ALA A 472 14.63 -2.28 20.77
C ALA A 472 15.01 -2.29 19.28
N PHE A 473 14.74 -1.18 18.58
CA PHE A 473 15.15 -1.01 17.18
C PHE A 473 16.42 -0.14 17.10
N PRO A 474 17.42 -0.51 16.28
CA PRO A 474 17.52 -1.77 15.53
C PRO A 474 17.72 -2.98 16.49
N PRO A 475 17.20 -4.17 16.17
CA PRO A 475 17.41 -5.35 17.00
C PRO A 475 18.91 -5.61 17.15
N SER A 476 19.34 -5.97 18.36
CA SER A 476 20.74 -6.33 18.60
C SER A 476 21.14 -7.50 17.69
N LYS A 477 22.41 -7.57 17.29
CA LYS A 477 22.92 -8.66 16.44
C LYS A 477 22.67 -10.05 17.04
N ALA A 478 22.56 -10.15 18.37
CA ALA A 478 22.31 -11.38 19.12
C ALA A 478 20.83 -11.82 19.14
N THR A 479 19.89 -10.91 18.87
CA THR A 479 18.44 -11.17 18.83
C THR A 479 17.90 -11.45 17.43
N ARG A 480 18.76 -11.44 16.40
CA ARG A 480 18.41 -11.93 15.07
C ARG A 480 18.35 -13.46 15.15
N ASP A 481 17.16 -14.00 15.31
CA ASP A 481 16.92 -15.42 15.54
C ASP A 481 17.42 -16.26 14.35
N ASN A 482 18.26 -17.28 14.61
CA ASN A 482 18.84 -18.16 13.59
C ASN A 482 17.77 -19.02 12.84
N TYR A 483 16.51 -18.96 13.28
CA TYR A 483 15.40 -19.74 12.73
C TYR A 483 14.55 -18.98 11.70
N GLN A 484 14.73 -17.66 11.54
CA GLN A 484 14.24 -16.91 10.39
C GLN A 484 15.39 -16.76 9.41
N ARG A 485 15.65 -17.80 8.59
CA ARG A 485 16.53 -17.62 7.44
C ARG A 485 15.90 -16.58 6.53
N SER A 486 16.61 -15.50 6.27
CA SER A 486 16.18 -14.50 5.30
C SER A 486 16.00 -15.18 3.94
N TYR A 487 15.11 -14.65 3.09
CA TYR A 487 15.07 -15.06 1.68
C TYR A 487 16.47 -14.97 1.04
N LEU A 488 17.28 -14.00 1.47
CA LEU A 488 18.68 -13.86 1.05
C LEU A 488 19.56 -15.04 1.51
N ASP A 489 19.33 -15.61 2.69
CA ASP A 489 20.05 -16.78 3.17
C ASP A 489 19.69 -18.05 2.39
N THR A 490 18.50 -18.10 1.77
CA THR A 490 18.13 -19.19 0.86
C THR A 490 18.84 -19.10 -0.49
N LEU A 491 19.30 -17.90 -0.88
CA LEU A 491 20.09 -17.68 -2.10
C LEU A 491 21.59 -17.98 -1.90
N VAL A 492 22.10 -17.91 -0.66
CA VAL A 492 23.51 -18.19 -0.32
C VAL A 492 23.74 -19.69 -0.01
N GLY A 493 22.66 -20.49 0.08
CA GLY A 493 22.67 -21.89 0.50
C GLY A 493 23.36 -22.92 -0.41
N THR A 494 24.03 -22.51 -1.50
CA THR A 494 24.85 -23.41 -2.32
C THR A 494 26.34 -23.06 -2.19
N THR A 495 26.91 -23.28 -1.01
CA THR A 495 28.35 -23.50 -0.88
C THR A 495 28.57 -24.90 -0.32
N ALA A 496 28.93 -25.83 -1.22
CA ALA A 496 29.44 -27.13 -0.82
C ALA A 496 30.73 -26.93 0.00
N PRO A 497 31.01 -27.78 1.00
CA PRO A 497 32.20 -27.64 1.83
C PRO A 497 33.46 -27.76 0.98
N ALA A 498 34.34 -26.76 1.05
CA ALA A 498 35.63 -26.77 0.39
C ALA A 498 36.50 -27.90 0.96
N ALA A 499 36.92 -28.82 0.09
CA ALA A 499 37.96 -29.79 0.40
C ALA A 499 39.26 -29.07 0.77
N THR A 500 39.90 -29.53 1.83
CA THR A 500 41.21 -29.06 2.30
C THR A 500 42.29 -29.25 1.22
N THR A 501 42.77 -28.16 0.64
CA THR A 501 44.04 -28.11 -0.08
C THR A 501 45.01 -27.17 0.63
N ARG A 502 46.19 -27.71 0.96
CA ARG A 502 47.31 -27.01 1.60
C ARG A 502 47.74 -25.81 0.74
N VAL A 503 47.86 -24.64 1.36
CA VAL A 503 48.46 -23.44 0.75
C VAL A 503 49.94 -23.39 1.12
N VAL A 504 50.80 -23.42 0.10
CA VAL A 504 52.23 -23.09 0.19
C VAL A 504 52.38 -21.56 0.15
N SER A 505 53.16 -21.01 1.08
CA SER A 505 53.44 -19.58 1.23
C SER A 505 54.39 -19.05 0.16
N VAL A 506 54.03 -17.95 -0.52
CA VAL A 506 54.94 -17.13 -1.35
C VAL A 506 54.86 -15.68 -0.87
N PRO A 507 55.98 -14.93 -0.74
CA PRO A 507 56.00 -13.60 -0.11
C PRO A 507 55.59 -12.47 -1.08
N PRO A 508 55.27 -11.26 -0.54
CA PRO A 508 54.60 -10.20 -1.29
C PRO A 508 55.56 -9.38 -2.17
N THR A 509 55.16 -9.14 -3.41
CA THR A 509 55.75 -8.14 -4.31
C THR A 509 54.90 -6.87 -4.35
N ALA A 510 55.57 -5.73 -4.27
CA ALA A 510 55.00 -4.39 -4.19
C ALA A 510 54.28 -3.98 -5.49
N PHE A 511 53.09 -3.39 -5.37
CA PHE A 511 52.37 -2.75 -6.48
C PHE A 511 52.51 -1.23 -6.42
N SER A 512 52.98 -0.67 -7.52
CA SER A 512 53.09 0.77 -7.77
C SER A 512 51.79 1.34 -8.33
N ASN A 513 51.52 2.60 -7.98
CA ASN A 513 50.44 3.43 -8.50
C ASN A 513 50.44 3.54 -10.03
N ARG A 514 49.28 3.38 -10.66
CA ARG A 514 48.93 4.10 -11.89
C ARG A 514 47.44 4.44 -11.95
N HIS A 515 47.19 5.74 -12.10
CA HIS A 515 45.94 6.34 -12.56
C HIS A 515 45.49 5.79 -13.91
N SER A 516 44.18 5.71 -14.11
CA SER A 516 43.52 5.81 -15.43
C SER A 516 42.08 6.25 -15.22
N GLY A 517 41.81 7.54 -15.46
CA GLY A 517 40.45 8.05 -15.65
C GLY A 517 40.01 7.90 -17.10
N TYR A 518 38.72 7.78 -17.32
CA TYR A 518 38.10 8.06 -18.62
C TYR A 518 36.79 8.82 -18.42
N TYR A 519 36.80 10.05 -18.94
CA TYR A 519 35.68 10.93 -19.22
C TYR A 519 34.88 10.41 -20.43
N TYR A 520 33.58 10.70 -20.49
CA TYR A 520 32.92 11.07 -21.75
C TYR A 520 32.02 12.29 -21.57
N GLN A 521 32.25 13.26 -22.45
CA GLN A 521 31.71 14.62 -22.43
C GLN A 521 30.28 14.73 -22.98
N ARG A 522 29.57 15.71 -22.44
CA ARG A 522 28.31 16.29 -22.92
C ARG A 522 28.63 17.25 -24.08
N ALA A 523 27.99 17.08 -25.24
CA ALA A 523 28.12 18.01 -26.37
C ALA A 523 27.05 19.11 -26.30
N THR A 524 27.48 20.36 -26.14
CA THR A 524 26.68 21.58 -26.31
C THR A 524 26.91 22.16 -27.70
N ARG A 525 25.84 22.35 -28.49
CA ARG A 525 25.85 23.17 -29.72
C ARG A 525 25.49 24.61 -29.37
N SER A 526 26.39 25.55 -29.65
CA SER A 526 26.09 26.99 -29.73
C SER A 526 25.93 27.40 -31.20
N LEU A 527 24.85 28.10 -31.49
CA LEU A 527 24.64 28.87 -32.73
C LEU A 527 25.53 30.12 -32.71
N GLY A 528 26.30 30.32 -33.78
CA GLY A 528 27.07 31.54 -34.03
C GLY A 528 26.28 32.51 -34.91
N GLN A 529 26.40 33.79 -34.59
CA GLN A 529 26.04 34.91 -35.44
C GLN A 529 27.02 35.03 -36.62
N GLN A 530 26.48 35.18 -37.83
CA GLN A 530 26.84 36.21 -38.81
C GLN A 530 25.62 36.49 -39.68
#